data_AF-A0AAV0VV91-F1
#
_entry.id   AF-A0AAV0VV91-F1
#
_cell.length_a   1.000
_cell.length_b   1.000
_cell.length_c   1.000
_cell.angle_alpha   90.00
_cell.angle_beta   90.00
_cell.angle_gamma   90.00
#
_symmetry.space_group_name_H-M   'P 1'
#
loop_
_entity.id
_entity.type
_entity.pdbx_description
1 polymer ?
#
loop_
_entity_poly.entity_id
_entity_poly.type
_entity_poly.pdbx_seq_one_letter_code
_entity_poly.pdbx_strand_id
1 'polypeptide(L)'
;MTIIDIGHFLRNSKEALENLLFNMANSLTSRSLVFQMINGQTLNKKSFCFLKIPNEGLKLFIKVMTEVNVTIIFFAQARELSKVKSTTVQLPQTLFGHNLRSMLVDQFNLLAIGNTFILAVNENYISDSSQITLKEKDIVAVIPPISGG
;
A
#
# COMPACT_ATOMS: atom_id res chain seq x y z
N MET A 1 43.91 17.02 -8.63
CA MET A 1 42.53 17.32 -9.01
C MET A 1 41.83 15.99 -9.24
N THR A 2 41.27 15.40 -8.19
CA THR A 2 40.72 14.04 -8.25
C THR A 2 39.38 14.13 -8.96
N ILE A 3 39.33 13.66 -10.21
CA ILE A 3 38.08 13.52 -10.95
C ILE A 3 37.30 12.43 -10.23
N ILE A 4 36.31 12.83 -9.43
CA ILE A 4 35.37 11.88 -8.83
C ILE A 4 34.62 11.27 -10.01
N ASP A 5 34.91 10.00 -10.31
CA ASP A 5 34.19 9.24 -11.31
C ASP A 5 32.73 9.13 -10.85
N ILE A 6 31.89 9.96 -11.48
CA ILE A 6 30.46 10.06 -11.19
C ILE A 6 29.80 8.67 -11.29
N GLY A 7 30.30 7.80 -12.19
CA GLY A 7 29.81 6.43 -12.32
C GLY A 7 30.09 5.57 -11.09
N HIS A 8 31.26 5.72 -10.47
CA HIS A 8 31.60 5.02 -9.23
C HIS A 8 30.74 5.51 -8.04
N PHE A 9 30.52 6.82 -7.93
CA PHE A 9 29.69 7.40 -6.88
C PHE A 9 28.21 6.98 -6.99
N LEU A 10 27.66 6.97 -8.22
CA LEU A 10 26.28 6.56 -8.47
C LEU A 10 26.08 5.05 -8.23
N ARG A 11 27.05 4.21 -8.62
CA ARG A 11 26.99 2.76 -8.35
C ARG A 11 26.95 2.49 -6.84
N ASN A 12 27.85 3.11 -6.08
CA ASN A 12 27.90 2.95 -4.63
C ASN A 12 26.62 3.46 -3.94
N SER A 13 26.04 4.55 -4.45
CA SER A 13 24.78 5.10 -3.93
C SER A 13 23.59 4.18 -4.21
N LYS A 14 23.53 3.58 -5.40
CA LYS A 14 22.48 2.61 -5.75
C LYS A 14 22.59 1.36 -4.89
N GLU A 15 23.80 0.83 -4.72
CA GLU A 15 24.05 -0.36 -3.91
C GLU A 15 23.75 -0.12 -2.43
N ALA A 16 24.07 1.06 -1.90
CA ALA A 16 23.67 1.47 -0.55
C ALA A 16 22.14 1.54 -0.38
N LEU A 17 21.42 2.02 -1.41
CA LEU A 17 19.96 2.08 -1.39
C LEU A 17 19.31 0.70 -1.46
N GLU A 18 19.79 -0.17 -2.36
CA GLU A 18 19.35 -1.57 -2.48
C GLU A 18 19.58 -2.33 -1.18
N ASN A 19 20.76 -2.18 -0.56
CA ASN A 19 21.08 -2.79 0.73
C ASN A 19 20.23 -2.24 1.87
N LEU A 20 19.92 -0.93 1.87
CA LEU A 20 19.02 -0.33 2.86
C LEU A 20 17.58 -0.85 2.69
N LEU A 21 17.09 -0.92 1.45
CA LEU A 21 15.78 -1.47 1.12
C LEU A 21 15.69 -2.95 1.50
N PHE A 22 16.73 -3.74 1.22
CA PHE A 22 16.82 -5.15 1.60
C PHE A 22 16.84 -5.34 3.13
N ASN A 23 17.63 -4.53 3.84
CA ASN A 23 17.68 -4.57 5.31
C ASN A 23 16.35 -4.11 5.95
N MET A 24 15.69 -3.12 5.38
CA MET A 24 14.35 -2.71 5.80
C MET A 24 13.31 -3.81 5.51
N ALA A 25 13.36 -4.43 4.33
CA ALA A 25 12.48 -5.53 3.96
C ALA A 25 12.66 -6.73 4.89
N ASN A 26 13.90 -7.09 5.24
CA ASN A 26 14.20 -8.18 6.19
C ASN A 26 13.80 -7.86 7.63
N SER A 27 13.92 -6.60 8.04
CA SER A 27 13.45 -6.11 9.35
C SER A 27 11.92 -6.15 9.47
N LEU A 28 11.21 -5.83 8.37
CA LEU A 28 9.74 -5.86 8.29
C LEU A 28 9.19 -7.29 8.13
N THR A 29 9.87 -8.15 7.37
CA THR A 29 9.42 -9.55 7.13
C THR A 29 9.71 -10.50 8.28
N SER A 30 10.79 -10.32 9.03
CA SER A 30 11.13 -11.25 10.13
C SER A 30 10.37 -10.98 11.44
N ARG A 31 9.65 -9.86 11.58
CA ARG A 31 9.28 -9.35 12.92
C ARG A 31 7.97 -8.56 13.03
N SER A 32 6.91 -9.02 12.36
CA SER A 32 5.53 -8.57 12.64
C SER A 32 5.16 -8.72 14.14
N LEU A 33 5.74 -9.71 14.83
CA LEU A 33 5.56 -9.91 16.29
C LEU A 33 6.61 -9.22 17.17
N VAL A 34 7.86 -9.11 16.74
CA VAL A 34 8.93 -8.64 17.65
C VAL A 34 8.97 -7.12 17.79
N PHE A 35 8.49 -6.38 16.79
CA PHE A 35 8.34 -4.92 16.90
C PHE A 35 7.27 -4.51 17.92
N GLN A 36 6.29 -5.38 18.21
CA GLN A 36 5.27 -5.11 19.24
C GLN A 36 5.82 -5.21 20.66
N MET A 37 6.92 -5.94 20.90
CA MET A 37 7.42 -6.21 22.26
C MET A 37 8.53 -5.26 22.74
N ILE A 38 9.36 -4.71 21.85
CA ILE A 38 10.62 -4.05 22.31
C ILE A 38 10.38 -2.65 22.93
N ASN A 39 9.25 -1.99 22.66
CA ASN A 39 9.04 -0.60 23.12
C ASN A 39 7.88 -0.38 24.09
N GLY A 40 7.20 -1.42 24.59
CA GLY A 40 6.15 -1.26 25.62
C GLY A 40 5.03 -0.28 25.24
N GLN A 41 4.91 0.05 23.95
CA GLN A 41 3.86 0.90 23.41
C GLN A 41 3.13 0.10 22.35
N THR A 42 1.85 -0.14 22.62
CA THR A 42 0.89 -0.58 21.62
C THR A 42 0.96 0.41 20.46
N LEU A 43 1.62 0.04 19.37
CA LEU A 43 1.72 0.86 18.17
C LEU A 43 0.31 1.08 17.60
N ASN A 44 -0.31 2.17 18.04
CA ASN A 44 -1.54 2.69 17.48
C ASN A 44 -1.47 4.22 17.50
N LYS A 45 -1.89 4.80 16.36
CA LYS A 45 -2.11 6.23 16.05
C LYS A 45 -0.87 7.01 15.61
N LYS A 46 -0.70 7.09 14.28
CA LYS A 46 0.10 8.09 13.54
C LYS A 46 1.62 7.99 13.74
N SER A 47 2.39 7.41 12.82
CA SER A 47 3.85 7.46 12.97
C SER A 47 4.58 7.60 11.64
N PHE A 48 5.40 8.62 11.52
CA PHE A 48 6.51 8.65 10.60
C PHE A 48 7.73 8.11 11.37
N CYS A 49 8.53 7.25 10.76
CA CYS A 49 9.83 6.87 11.30
C CYS A 49 10.92 7.64 10.56
N PHE A 50 11.83 8.24 11.31
CA PHE A 50 13.03 8.86 10.75
C PHE A 50 14.18 7.88 10.91
N LEU A 51 14.75 7.43 9.79
CA LEU A 51 16.04 6.75 9.81
C LEU A 51 17.08 7.74 9.32
N LYS A 52 17.97 8.16 10.23
CA LYS A 52 19.08 9.06 9.90
C LYS A 52 20.14 8.24 9.16
N ILE A 53 20.33 8.51 7.87
CA ILE A 53 21.42 7.92 7.07
C ILE A 53 22.72 8.66 7.45
N PRO A 54 23.87 7.97 7.58
CA PRO A 54 25.15 8.59 7.95
C PRO A 54 25.74 9.54 6.89
N ASN A 55 25.06 9.72 5.76
CA ASN A 55 25.49 10.64 4.71
C ASN A 55 24.85 12.01 4.97
N GLU A 56 25.65 12.96 5.43
CA GLU A 56 25.33 14.38 5.63
C GLU A 56 24.60 14.96 4.40
N GLY A 57 23.25 14.91 4.39
CA GLY A 57 22.42 15.53 3.35
C GLY A 57 21.14 14.78 2.97
N LEU A 58 21.03 13.47 3.18
CA LEU A 58 19.84 12.70 2.78
C LEU A 58 18.96 12.32 3.98
N LYS A 59 17.83 13.03 4.13
CA LYS A 59 16.75 12.62 5.05
C LYS A 59 15.80 11.66 4.32
N LEU A 60 15.77 10.40 4.74
CA LEU A 60 14.75 9.44 4.31
C LEU A 60 13.51 9.59 5.21
N PHE A 61 12.38 9.94 4.62
CA PHE A 61 11.09 9.99 5.33
C PHE A 61 10.38 8.65 5.19
N ILE A 62 10.33 7.85 6.26
CA ILE A 62 9.56 6.61 6.27
C ILE A 62 8.16 6.95 6.79
N LYS A 63 7.17 6.95 5.90
CA LYS A 63 5.76 7.09 6.27
C LYS A 63 5.24 5.73 6.74
N VAL A 64 5.02 5.55 8.05
CA VAL A 64 4.33 4.35 8.55
C VAL A 64 2.84 4.57 8.33
N MET A 65 2.24 3.73 7.50
CA MET A 65 0.80 3.75 7.24
C MET A 65 0.12 2.83 8.26
N THR A 66 -0.94 3.32 8.90
CA THR A 66 -1.81 2.46 9.70
C THR A 66 -2.61 1.59 8.76
N GLU A 67 -2.83 0.32 9.09
CA GLU A 67 -3.63 -0.62 8.30
C GLU A 67 -4.93 -0.96 9.04
N VAL A 68 -5.97 -1.30 8.28
CA VAL A 68 -7.29 -1.72 8.79
C VAL A 68 -7.79 -2.90 7.97
N ASN A 69 -8.54 -3.81 8.62
CA ASN A 69 -9.21 -4.92 7.94
C ASN A 69 -10.54 -4.44 7.36
N VAL A 70 -10.69 -4.56 6.04
CA VAL A 70 -11.93 -4.24 5.33
C VAL A 70 -12.45 -5.44 4.56
N THR A 71 -13.75 -5.45 4.30
CA THR A 71 -14.39 -6.48 3.47
C THR A 71 -14.54 -5.96 2.05
N ILE A 72 -13.94 -6.66 1.09
CA ILE A 72 -14.14 -6.42 -0.34
C ILE A 72 -15.31 -7.26 -0.82
N ILE A 73 -16.24 -6.67 -1.57
CA ILE A 73 -17.35 -7.36 -2.23
C ILE A 73 -17.22 -7.18 -3.74
N PHE A 74 -17.26 -8.29 -4.47
CA PHE A 74 -17.14 -8.29 -5.92
C PHE A 74 -18.50 -8.56 -6.58
N PHE A 75 -18.86 -7.73 -7.56
CA PHE A 75 -20.08 -7.87 -8.35
C PHE A 75 -19.80 -8.35 -9.78
N ALA A 76 -20.78 -9.03 -10.39
CA ALA A 76 -20.80 -9.43 -11.81
C ALA A 76 -19.43 -9.92 -12.32
N GLN A 77 -18.89 -9.30 -13.37
CA GLN A 77 -17.60 -9.65 -13.97
C GLN A 77 -16.43 -9.62 -12.98
N ALA A 78 -16.42 -8.71 -11.99
CA ALA A 78 -15.36 -8.68 -10.97
C ALA A 78 -15.39 -9.94 -10.09
N ARG A 79 -16.57 -10.49 -9.81
CA ARG A 79 -16.73 -11.75 -9.08
C ARG A 79 -16.25 -12.95 -9.90
N GLU A 80 -16.49 -12.93 -11.20
CA GLU A 80 -16.02 -13.97 -12.11
C GLU A 80 -14.50 -13.97 -12.25
N LEU A 81 -13.87 -12.79 -12.27
CA LEU A 81 -12.42 -12.63 -12.33
C LEU A 81 -11.74 -13.00 -11.01
N SER A 82 -12.23 -12.46 -9.89
CA SER A 82 -11.67 -12.71 -8.55
C SER A 82 -11.96 -14.12 -8.01
N LYS A 83 -12.91 -14.85 -8.63
CA LYS A 83 -13.38 -16.20 -8.21
C LYS A 83 -14.00 -16.26 -6.81
N VAL A 84 -14.16 -15.13 -6.14
CA VAL A 84 -14.73 -15.03 -4.80
C VAL A 84 -15.83 -13.97 -4.75
N LYS A 85 -16.87 -14.20 -3.94
CA LYS A 85 -17.94 -13.20 -3.74
C LYS A 85 -17.46 -12.03 -2.89
N SER A 86 -16.70 -12.33 -1.85
CA SER A 86 -16.17 -11.36 -0.90
C SER A 86 -14.94 -11.91 -0.20
N THR A 87 -14.09 -11.04 0.31
CA THR A 87 -12.90 -11.41 1.08
C THR A 87 -12.50 -10.28 2.02
N THR A 88 -11.76 -10.58 3.08
CA THR A 88 -11.22 -9.57 3.99
C THR A 88 -9.77 -9.29 3.63
N VAL A 89 -9.41 -8.00 3.53
CA VAL A 89 -8.07 -7.55 3.16
C VAL A 89 -7.59 -6.48 4.14
N GLN A 90 -6.32 -6.52 4.48
CA GLN A 90 -5.65 -5.43 5.20
C GLN A 90 -5.22 -4.35 4.20
N LEU A 91 -5.73 -3.15 4.40
CA LEU A 91 -5.44 -1.99 3.55
C LEU A 91 -4.96 -0.82 4.40
N PRO A 92 -4.16 0.10 3.82
CA PRO A 92 -3.87 1.38 4.46
C PRO A 92 -5.16 2.08 4.90
N GLN A 93 -5.19 2.61 6.12
CA GLN A 93 -6.31 3.35 6.67
C GLN A 93 -6.60 4.60 5.84
N THR A 94 -5.56 5.23 5.27
CA THR A 94 -5.72 6.43 4.46
C THR A 94 -4.95 6.29 3.16
N LEU A 95 -5.68 6.36 2.04
CA LEU A 95 -5.15 6.23 0.69
C LEU A 95 -6.04 6.98 -0.31
N PHE A 96 -5.54 7.15 -1.54
CA PHE A 96 -6.36 7.66 -2.64
C PHE A 96 -7.10 6.52 -3.35
N GLY A 97 -8.23 6.84 -3.97
CA GLY A 97 -9.02 5.87 -4.74
C GLY A 97 -8.22 5.15 -5.82
N HIS A 98 -7.34 5.84 -6.55
CA HIS A 98 -6.48 5.20 -7.56
C HIS A 98 -5.51 4.17 -6.96
N ASN A 99 -4.98 4.41 -5.75
CA ASN A 99 -4.12 3.46 -5.06
C ASN A 99 -4.92 2.22 -4.66
N LEU A 100 -6.13 2.42 -4.10
CA LEU A 100 -7.04 1.33 -3.78
C LEU A 100 -7.36 0.48 -5.01
N ARG A 101 -7.68 1.12 -6.14
CA ARG A 101 -7.93 0.46 -7.42
C ARG A 101 -6.75 -0.39 -7.85
N SER A 102 -5.54 0.18 -7.89
CA SER A 102 -4.33 -0.56 -8.30
C SER A 102 -4.10 -1.79 -7.43
N MET A 103 -4.18 -1.63 -6.10
CA MET A 103 -4.02 -2.75 -5.16
C MET A 103 -5.03 -3.87 -5.41
N LEU A 104 -6.29 -3.54 -5.65
CA LEU A 104 -7.33 -4.54 -5.93
C LEU A 104 -7.15 -5.20 -7.30
N VAL A 105 -6.72 -4.43 -8.31
CA VAL A 105 -6.45 -4.96 -9.66
C VAL A 105 -5.34 -6.01 -9.61
N ASP A 106 -4.24 -5.69 -8.93
CA ASP A 106 -3.08 -6.57 -8.82
C ASP A 106 -3.40 -7.80 -7.97
N GLN A 107 -4.07 -7.61 -6.83
CA GLN A 107 -4.35 -8.70 -5.89
C GLN A 107 -5.43 -9.67 -6.38
N PHE A 108 -6.42 -9.20 -7.14
CA PHE A 108 -7.58 -9.99 -7.56
C PHE A 108 -7.69 -10.23 -9.06
N ASN A 109 -6.60 -10.00 -9.80
CA ASN A 109 -6.52 -10.21 -11.24
C ASN A 109 -7.64 -9.50 -12.03
N LEU A 110 -7.94 -8.25 -11.66
CA LEU A 110 -9.02 -7.46 -12.27
C LEU A 110 -8.55 -6.63 -13.48
N LEU A 111 -7.41 -6.97 -14.08
CA LEU A 111 -6.79 -6.22 -15.18
C LEU A 111 -7.76 -5.95 -16.34
N ALA A 112 -8.61 -6.92 -16.66
CA ALA A 112 -9.59 -6.80 -17.75
C ALA A 112 -10.62 -5.67 -17.54
N ILE A 113 -10.88 -5.28 -16.30
CA ILE A 113 -11.84 -4.23 -15.93
C ILE A 113 -11.21 -3.09 -15.11
N GLY A 114 -9.88 -3.09 -14.97
CA GLY A 114 -9.15 -2.25 -14.01
C GLY A 114 -9.45 -0.76 -14.13
N ASN A 115 -9.70 -0.30 -15.34
CA ASN A 115 -9.93 1.12 -15.66
C ASN A 115 -11.41 1.49 -15.76
N THR A 116 -12.32 0.52 -15.66
CA THR A 116 -13.75 0.73 -15.96
C THR A 116 -14.66 0.49 -14.78
N PHE A 117 -14.24 -0.31 -13.79
CA PHE A 117 -15.05 -0.50 -12.59
C PHE A 117 -15.06 0.74 -11.70
N ILE A 118 -16.15 0.88 -10.95
CA ILE A 118 -16.37 1.91 -9.93
C ILE A 118 -16.12 1.28 -8.56
N LEU A 119 -15.57 2.06 -7.64
CA LEU A 119 -15.42 1.70 -6.23
C LEU A 119 -16.46 2.42 -5.40
N ALA A 120 -16.99 1.73 -4.38
CA ALA A 120 -17.80 2.33 -3.34
C ALA A 120 -17.32 1.88 -1.96
N VAL A 121 -17.28 2.79 -1.00
CA VAL A 121 -16.97 2.51 0.40
C VAL A 121 -18.24 2.76 1.20
N ASN A 122 -18.74 1.74 1.91
CA ASN A 122 -19.98 1.79 2.68
C ASN A 122 -21.14 2.41 1.87
N GLU A 123 -21.38 1.87 0.68
CA GLU A 123 -22.44 2.30 -0.27
C GLU A 123 -22.23 3.67 -0.93
N ASN A 124 -21.14 4.38 -0.61
CA ASN A 124 -20.83 5.68 -1.21
C ASN A 124 -19.74 5.54 -2.29
N TYR A 125 -20.05 5.98 -3.51
CA TYR A 125 -19.07 6.00 -4.61
C TYR A 125 -17.86 6.87 -4.29
N ILE A 126 -16.68 6.40 -4.68
CA ILE A 126 -15.43 7.14 -4.52
C ILE A 126 -14.81 7.45 -5.88
N SER A 127 -14.19 8.62 -5.98
CA SER A 127 -13.35 8.99 -7.13
C SER A 127 -11.92 8.51 -6.92
N ASP A 128 -11.22 8.21 -8.01
CA ASP A 128 -9.79 7.88 -8.01
C ASP A 128 -8.91 9.01 -7.43
N SER A 129 -9.35 10.26 -7.57
CA SER A 129 -8.66 11.46 -7.05
C SER A 129 -9.01 11.77 -5.59
N SER A 130 -10.02 11.12 -5.01
CA SER A 130 -10.44 11.36 -3.64
C SER A 130 -9.51 10.61 -2.66
N GLN A 131 -9.08 11.30 -1.61
CA GLN A 131 -8.47 10.67 -0.46
C GLN A 131 -9.56 10.10 0.44
N ILE A 132 -9.48 8.81 0.74
CA ILE A 132 -10.44 8.09 1.58
C ILE A 132 -9.78 7.71 2.91
N THR A 133 -10.58 7.61 3.96
CA THR A 133 -10.15 7.07 5.25
C THR A 133 -11.02 5.87 5.60
N LEU A 134 -10.44 4.68 5.49
CA LEU A 134 -11.05 3.41 5.84
C LEU A 134 -11.02 3.20 7.36
N LYS A 135 -11.97 2.42 7.86
CA LYS A 135 -12.07 1.96 9.24
C LYS A 135 -12.17 0.44 9.26
N GLU A 136 -11.89 -0.12 10.43
CA GLU A 136 -12.13 -1.54 10.68
C GLU A 136 -13.57 -1.93 10.33
N LYS A 137 -13.72 -3.03 9.59
CA LYS A 137 -15.00 -3.58 9.10
C LYS A 137 -15.71 -2.75 8.02
N ASP A 138 -15.08 -1.74 7.47
CA ASP A 138 -15.63 -1.06 6.29
C ASP A 138 -15.82 -2.04 5.12
N ILE A 139 -16.80 -1.73 4.28
CA ILE A 139 -17.11 -2.52 3.10
C ILE A 139 -16.70 -1.73 1.87
N VAL A 140 -15.86 -2.35 1.03
CA VAL A 140 -15.47 -1.82 -0.27
C VAL A 140 -16.11 -2.67 -1.37
N ALA A 141 -16.95 -2.07 -2.18
CA ALA A 141 -17.56 -2.73 -3.34
C ALA A 141 -16.77 -2.45 -4.62
N VAL A 142 -16.51 -3.50 -5.38
CA VAL A 142 -15.98 -3.43 -6.75
C VAL A 142 -17.12 -3.67 -7.73
N ILE A 143 -17.52 -2.60 -8.43
CA ILE A 143 -18.72 -2.57 -9.26
C ILE A 143 -18.29 -2.41 -10.72
N PRO A 144 -18.29 -3.48 -11.54
CA PRO A 144 -18.04 -3.39 -12.98
C PRO A 144 -19.01 -2.42 -13.68
N PRO A 145 -18.66 -1.92 -14.88
CA PRO A 145 -19.62 -1.19 -15.70
C PRO A 145 -20.89 -2.02 -15.88
N ILE A 146 -22.02 -1.38 -15.61
CA ILE A 146 -23.35 -2.00 -15.71
C ILE A 146 -23.60 -2.34 -17.18
N SER A 147 -23.62 -3.63 -17.51
CA SER A 147 -24.16 -4.10 -18.79
C SER A 147 -25.68 -3.91 -18.72
N GLY A 148 -26.15 -2.76 -19.18
CA GLY A 148 -27.58 -2.49 -19.30
C GLY A 148 -28.25 -3.62 -20.09
N GLY A 149 -29.24 -4.25 -19.45
CA GLY A 149 -30.21 -5.11 -20.12
C GLY A 149 -31.38 -4.29 -20.62
#